data_AF-W2Y4M2-F1
#
_entry.id   AF-W2Y4M2-F1
#
_cell.length_a   1.000
_cell.length_b   1.000
_cell.length_c   1.000
_cell.angle_alpha   90.00
_cell.angle_beta   90.00
_cell.angle_gamma   90.00
#
_symmetry.space_group_name_H-M   'P 1'
#
loop_
_entity.id
_entity.type
_entity.pdbx_description
1 polymer ?
#
loop_
_entity_poly.entity_id
_entity_poly.type
_entity_poly.pdbx_seq_one_letter_code
_entity_poly.pdbx_strand_id
1 'polypeptide(L)'
;MGVLARWRQVSNVAQRLHPRGCYSIQRLRRFKTYMDESNCGRLLSVCLLTPMPCVALATLVESVPLDSPEAGPYKNYIFWIRAWIVTAFVDYSMVIQMSQSLARLKMEHSYIVMIALAGSMISFGVVFAVAVWISFPVPFSMLVASPPSVVVILVSIGFIWRERWRSDAALRQDLVRHTMVFMCQVALTFIYPLYIFGFSSISGVRQLFYVLLLPVIKSASRNWISYTLAGQDDIKPEVVIFNVEVFNALYVSSAVQHSSSLGTTVALMLIDVIHFWFSMRGTTAVLKKVKELMAKIPPHHPIAKENFVEVALRILAIQDRAQSHERLRSRLNKTNKSLILEPIQTYKNSREDISLRAPTRAEILSVIRVGSRDVGAFKRLMRKASKVFPATPVQQTKMVHMSSGPRMDFKQPVAPCLGLEAIFSCNEREAFLNTTTHVLYITEYLVLVEYTEAVLPMVYALYSMIAFHLPNCTYNLSLANLSKNELLTNVSFVVAYSMLELTSLMVAMVVLKRVLGISPVHQLGFVLETQATMVQSKLMLWFVYVMQVPLEHVGTDFSFKFKWAHTAHQESET
;
A
#
# COMPACT_ATOMS: atom_id res chain seq x y z
N MET A 1 4.19 -33.90 -28.64
CA MET A 1 5.12 -32.81 -28.22
C MET A 1 4.51 -31.41 -28.16
N GLY A 2 3.40 -31.09 -28.86
CA GLY A 2 2.81 -29.74 -28.85
C GLY A 2 2.14 -29.28 -27.54
N VAL A 3 1.62 -30.22 -26.74
CA VAL A 3 0.96 -29.90 -25.46
C VAL A 3 1.98 -29.40 -24.43
N LEU A 4 3.08 -30.12 -24.22
CA LEU A 4 4.18 -29.72 -23.31
C LEU A 4 4.83 -28.37 -23.68
N ALA A 5 4.91 -28.05 -24.98
CA ALA A 5 5.41 -26.75 -25.46
C ALA A 5 4.43 -25.61 -25.15
N ARG A 6 3.12 -25.81 -25.38
CA ARG A 6 2.07 -24.86 -24.96
C ARG A 6 2.03 -24.70 -23.43
N TRP A 7 2.22 -25.77 -22.67
CA TRP A 7 2.29 -25.71 -21.20
C TRP A 7 3.55 -24.98 -20.70
N ARG A 8 4.70 -25.11 -21.37
CA ARG A 8 5.89 -24.28 -21.09
C ARG A 8 5.65 -22.80 -21.41
N GLN A 9 4.90 -22.51 -22.46
CA GLN A 9 4.57 -21.13 -22.84
C GLN A 9 3.59 -20.51 -21.83
N VAL A 10 2.58 -21.26 -21.38
CA VAL A 10 1.67 -20.87 -20.29
C VAL A 10 2.40 -20.76 -18.96
N SER A 11 3.37 -21.63 -18.66
CA SER A 11 4.19 -21.50 -17.44
C SER A 11 5.11 -20.28 -17.47
N ASN A 12 5.61 -19.90 -18.65
CA ASN A 12 6.40 -18.68 -18.85
C ASN A 12 5.54 -17.41 -18.74
N VAL A 13 4.30 -17.45 -19.23
CA VAL A 13 3.31 -16.37 -19.03
C VAL A 13 2.92 -16.28 -17.55
N ALA A 14 2.63 -17.41 -16.90
CA ALA A 14 2.37 -17.47 -15.46
C ALA A 14 3.57 -16.94 -14.64
N GLN A 15 4.82 -17.26 -15.01
CA GLN A 15 6.03 -16.69 -14.40
C GLN A 15 6.18 -15.18 -14.64
N ARG A 16 5.71 -14.64 -15.76
CA ARG A 16 5.67 -13.19 -16.01
C ARG A 16 4.58 -12.47 -15.20
N LEU A 17 3.50 -13.18 -14.86
CA LEU A 17 2.40 -12.72 -13.99
C LEU A 17 2.71 -12.84 -12.48
N HIS A 18 3.84 -13.43 -12.09
CA HIS A 18 4.21 -13.50 -10.67
C HIS A 18 4.61 -12.12 -10.12
N PRO A 19 4.18 -11.79 -8.89
CA PRO A 19 4.62 -10.59 -8.20
C PRO A 19 6.15 -10.53 -8.15
N ARG A 20 6.75 -9.45 -8.70
CA ARG A 20 8.20 -9.20 -8.62
C ARG A 20 8.51 -8.29 -7.44
N GLY A 21 9.19 -8.82 -6.44
CA GLY A 21 9.70 -8.07 -5.31
C GLY A 21 10.35 -8.98 -4.26
N CYS A 22 11.10 -8.38 -3.34
CA CYS A 22 11.70 -9.06 -2.21
C CYS A 22 11.47 -8.25 -0.93
N TYR A 23 11.29 -8.93 0.20
CA TYR A 23 11.34 -8.26 1.50
C TYR A 23 12.68 -7.56 1.71
N SER A 24 12.65 -6.33 2.22
CA SER A 24 13.85 -5.73 2.78
C SER A 24 14.31 -6.47 4.04
N ILE A 25 15.61 -6.35 4.34
CA ILE A 25 16.18 -6.91 5.58
C ILE A 25 15.49 -6.32 6.81
N GLN A 26 15.07 -5.06 6.75
CA GLN A 26 14.37 -4.42 7.85
C GLN A 26 12.96 -4.99 8.06
N ARG A 27 12.22 -5.22 6.96
CA ARG A 27 10.91 -5.88 7.02
C ARG A 27 11.03 -7.31 7.53
N LEU A 28 12.04 -8.06 7.09
CA LEU A 28 12.32 -9.42 7.56
C LEU A 28 12.53 -9.48 9.08
N ARG A 29 13.35 -8.57 9.64
CA ARG A 29 13.57 -8.49 11.09
C ARG A 29 12.29 -8.15 11.84
N ARG A 30 11.52 -7.16 11.37
CA ARG A 30 10.23 -6.79 11.97
C ARG A 30 9.23 -7.94 11.95
N PHE A 31 9.17 -8.67 10.84
CA PHE A 31 8.31 -9.83 10.71
C PHE A 31 8.68 -10.93 11.71
N LYS A 32 9.97 -11.18 11.94
CA LYS A 32 10.40 -12.14 12.96
C LYS A 32 10.00 -11.71 14.37
N THR A 33 10.27 -10.46 14.76
CA THR A 33 9.84 -9.93 16.06
C THR A 33 8.33 -10.07 16.24
N TYR A 34 7.57 -9.75 15.20
CA TYR A 34 6.13 -9.91 15.19
C TYR A 34 5.68 -11.36 15.42
N MET A 35 6.34 -12.31 14.76
CA MET A 35 6.04 -13.74 14.93
C MET A 35 6.22 -14.21 16.37
N ASP A 36 7.23 -13.67 17.08
CA ASP A 36 7.53 -14.07 18.45
C ASP A 36 6.56 -13.46 19.48
N GLU A 37 6.00 -12.27 19.19
CA GLU A 37 5.12 -11.52 20.09
C GLU A 37 3.62 -11.82 19.90
N SER A 38 3.24 -12.35 18.73
CA SER A 38 1.82 -12.48 18.38
C SER A 38 1.20 -13.79 18.86
N ASN A 39 -0.05 -13.70 19.33
CA ASN A 39 -0.87 -14.86 19.72
C ASN A 39 -2.00 -15.11 18.71
N CYS A 40 -2.44 -16.36 18.56
CA CYS A 40 -3.48 -16.74 17.59
C CYS A 40 -4.81 -15.98 17.76
N GLY A 41 -5.24 -15.73 19.00
CA GLY A 41 -6.47 -14.98 19.27
C GLY A 41 -6.40 -13.52 18.79
N ARG A 42 -5.26 -12.86 18.99
CA ARG A 42 -5.00 -11.50 18.49
C ARG A 42 -5.00 -11.48 16.96
N LEU A 43 -4.37 -12.46 16.32
CA LEU A 43 -4.34 -12.53 14.85
C LEU A 43 -5.74 -12.72 14.26
N LEU A 44 -6.56 -13.58 14.86
CA LEU A 44 -7.93 -13.81 14.41
C LEU A 44 -8.80 -12.57 14.61
N SER A 45 -8.69 -11.88 15.76
CA SER A 45 -9.45 -10.65 16.00
C SER A 45 -9.07 -9.55 15.03
N VAL A 46 -7.79 -9.38 14.71
CA VAL A 46 -7.34 -8.42 13.68
C VAL A 46 -7.97 -8.74 12.33
N CYS A 47 -7.95 -10.00 11.91
CA CYS A 47 -8.52 -10.41 10.62
C CYS A 47 -10.04 -10.13 10.52
N LEU A 48 -10.79 -10.32 11.62
CA LEU A 48 -12.24 -10.12 11.65
C LEU A 48 -12.64 -8.66 11.86
N LEU A 49 -11.89 -7.89 12.65
CA LEU A 49 -12.24 -6.51 13.01
C LEU A 49 -11.76 -5.49 11.97
N THR A 50 -10.72 -5.80 11.19
CA THR A 50 -10.19 -4.90 10.16
C THR A 50 -11.26 -4.36 9.20
N PRO A 51 -12.20 -5.15 8.63
CA PRO A 51 -13.20 -4.60 7.73
C PRO A 51 -14.38 -3.90 8.44
N MET A 52 -14.58 -4.08 9.74
CA MET A 52 -15.80 -3.61 10.41
C MET A 52 -15.98 -2.07 10.41
N PRO A 53 -14.92 -1.24 10.55
CA PRO A 53 -15.05 0.21 10.46
C PRO A 53 -15.64 0.72 9.15
N CYS A 54 -15.37 0.06 8.01
CA CYS A 54 -15.92 0.51 6.73
C CYS A 54 -17.43 0.24 6.63
N VAL A 55 -17.90 -0.88 7.17
CA VAL A 55 -19.34 -1.17 7.30
C VAL A 55 -20.00 -0.15 8.20
N ALA A 56 -19.45 0.08 9.40
CA ALA A 56 -20.00 1.04 10.34
C ALA A 56 -20.12 2.44 9.73
N LEU A 57 -19.09 2.90 9.02
CA LEU A 57 -19.12 4.20 8.34
C LEU A 57 -20.17 4.22 7.22
N ALA A 58 -20.24 3.20 6.36
CA ALA A 58 -21.23 3.14 5.30
C ALA A 58 -22.67 3.08 5.86
N THR A 59 -22.90 2.33 6.94
CA THR A 59 -24.21 2.26 7.60
C THR A 59 -24.59 3.60 8.24
N LEU A 60 -23.61 4.31 8.81
CA LEU A 60 -23.83 5.65 9.37
C LEU A 60 -24.26 6.64 8.28
N VAL A 61 -23.58 6.63 7.12
CA VAL A 61 -23.97 7.46 5.97
C VAL A 61 -25.39 7.12 5.51
N GLU A 62 -25.75 5.84 5.42
CA GLU A 62 -27.09 5.42 4.98
C GLU A 62 -28.21 5.61 6.01
N SER A 63 -27.87 5.82 7.28
CA SER A 63 -28.86 6.09 8.33
C SER A 63 -29.53 7.45 8.20
N VAL A 64 -28.92 8.38 7.46
CA VAL A 64 -29.47 9.72 7.23
C VAL A 64 -30.52 9.64 6.11
N PRO A 65 -31.80 9.89 6.39
CA PRO A 65 -32.87 9.73 5.40
C PRO A 65 -32.76 10.78 4.28
N LEU A 66 -33.07 10.35 3.05
CA LEU A 66 -33.15 11.22 1.88
C LEU A 66 -34.59 11.42 1.41
N ASP A 67 -34.83 12.57 0.79
CA ASP A 67 -36.07 12.86 0.07
C ASP A 67 -36.04 12.24 -1.34
N SER A 68 -37.19 12.22 -2.02
CA SER A 68 -37.25 11.69 -3.38
C SER A 68 -36.38 12.54 -4.35
N PRO A 69 -35.61 11.90 -5.25
CA PRO A 69 -34.88 12.62 -6.30
C PRO A 69 -35.79 13.50 -7.17
N GLU A 70 -37.05 13.11 -7.34
CA GLU A 70 -38.04 13.82 -8.16
C GLU A 70 -38.42 15.19 -7.55
N ALA A 71 -38.13 15.42 -6.27
CA ALA A 71 -38.36 16.70 -5.59
C ALA A 71 -37.42 17.83 -6.07
N GLY A 72 -36.43 17.50 -6.91
CA GLY A 72 -35.48 18.45 -7.48
C GLY A 72 -34.29 18.75 -6.57
N PRO A 73 -33.28 19.49 -7.09
CA PRO A 73 -32.00 19.67 -6.41
C PRO A 73 -32.12 20.52 -5.13
N TYR A 74 -33.07 21.46 -5.06
CA TYR A 74 -33.23 22.35 -3.92
C TYR A 74 -33.87 21.69 -2.69
N LYS A 75 -34.83 20.77 -2.90
CA LYS A 75 -35.45 20.03 -1.80
C LYS A 75 -34.52 18.96 -1.24
N ASN A 76 -33.62 18.43 -2.06
CA ASN A 76 -32.64 17.41 -1.66
C ASN A 76 -31.38 17.98 -0.97
N TYR A 77 -31.52 18.96 -0.07
CA TYR A 77 -30.37 19.59 0.62
C TYR A 77 -29.60 18.61 1.52
N ILE A 78 -30.28 17.63 2.10
CA ILE A 78 -29.65 16.58 2.93
C ILE A 78 -28.71 15.72 2.08
N PHE A 79 -29.10 15.37 0.85
CA PHE A 79 -28.25 14.66 -0.09
C PHE A 79 -26.97 15.44 -0.37
N TRP A 80 -27.05 16.75 -0.63
CA TRP A 80 -25.88 17.58 -0.90
C TRP A 80 -24.92 17.66 0.29
N ILE A 81 -25.45 17.86 1.51
CA ILE A 81 -24.63 17.87 2.73
C ILE A 81 -23.93 16.51 2.92
N ARG A 82 -24.68 15.42 2.77
CA ARG A 82 -24.16 14.06 2.91
C ARG A 82 -23.08 13.76 1.86
N ALA A 83 -23.36 14.06 0.60
CA ALA A 83 -22.46 13.78 -0.50
C ALA A 83 -21.17 14.63 -0.39
N TRP A 84 -21.27 15.87 0.08
CA TRP A 84 -20.10 16.69 0.41
C TRP A 84 -19.25 16.07 1.53
N ILE A 85 -19.86 15.64 2.65
CA ILE A 85 -19.14 14.99 3.77
C ILE A 85 -18.44 13.71 3.31
N VAL A 86 -19.15 12.86 2.57
CA VAL A 86 -18.59 11.60 2.04
C VAL A 86 -17.42 11.89 1.10
N THR A 87 -17.54 12.90 0.24
CA THR A 87 -16.48 13.26 -0.70
C THR A 87 -15.29 13.90 0.00
N ALA A 88 -15.53 14.74 1.01
CA ALA A 88 -14.45 15.27 1.85
C ALA A 88 -13.70 14.14 2.54
N PHE A 89 -14.40 13.09 3.02
CA PHE A 89 -13.77 11.91 3.59
C PHE A 89 -12.95 11.11 2.56
N VAL A 90 -13.46 10.97 1.33
CA VAL A 90 -12.76 10.30 0.21
C VAL A 90 -11.50 11.07 -0.17
N ASP A 91 -11.61 12.38 -0.37
CA ASP A 91 -10.49 13.27 -0.69
C ASP A 91 -9.45 13.28 0.44
N TYR A 92 -9.89 13.37 1.70
CA TYR A 92 -9.01 13.24 2.86
C TYR A 92 -8.24 11.92 2.83
N SER A 93 -8.94 10.81 2.60
CA SER A 93 -8.35 9.46 2.53
C SER A 93 -7.32 9.35 1.40
N MET A 94 -7.55 10.02 0.27
CA MET A 94 -6.60 10.06 -0.83
C MET A 94 -5.34 10.87 -0.50
N VAL A 95 -5.53 12.09 0.03
CA VAL A 95 -4.41 12.98 0.36
C VAL A 95 -3.56 12.41 1.50
N ILE A 96 -4.18 11.77 2.51
CA ILE A 96 -3.44 11.13 3.60
C ILE A 96 -2.65 9.91 3.13
N GLN A 97 -3.20 9.08 2.22
CA GLN A 97 -2.47 7.95 1.64
C GLN A 97 -1.21 8.43 0.92
N MET A 98 -1.32 9.50 0.13
CA MET A 98 -0.18 10.07 -0.57
C MET A 98 0.85 10.69 0.40
N SER A 99 0.39 11.42 1.41
CA SER A 99 1.23 12.01 2.46
C SER A 99 2.00 10.96 3.26
N GLN A 100 1.34 9.87 3.65
CA GLN A 100 1.97 8.79 4.45
C GLN A 100 2.93 7.94 3.63
N SER A 101 2.67 7.76 2.34
CA SER A 101 3.58 7.04 1.46
C SER A 101 4.91 7.78 1.25
N LEU A 102 4.87 9.11 1.31
CA LEU A 102 6.04 9.98 1.22
C LEU A 102 6.64 10.25 2.61
N ALA A 103 7.41 9.31 3.15
CA ALA A 103 8.06 9.46 4.47
C ALA A 103 8.92 10.74 4.62
N ARG A 104 9.39 11.32 3.51
CA ARG A 104 10.19 12.57 3.48
C ARG A 104 9.35 13.86 3.51
N LEU A 105 8.05 13.78 3.24
CA LEU A 105 7.14 14.92 3.08
C LEU A 105 5.82 14.71 3.82
N LYS A 106 5.90 14.35 5.10
CA LYS A 106 4.69 14.26 5.91
C LYS A 106 4.01 15.64 5.94
N MET A 107 2.86 15.77 5.27
CA MET A 107 2.06 16.99 5.30
C MET A 107 1.48 17.17 6.70
N GLU A 108 1.38 18.42 7.14
CA GLU A 108 0.62 18.74 8.34
C GLU A 108 -0.84 18.35 8.12
N HIS A 109 -1.48 17.79 9.15
CA HIS A 109 -2.86 17.32 9.05
C HIS A 109 -3.85 18.45 8.69
N SER A 110 -3.56 19.69 9.09
CA SER A 110 -4.34 20.89 8.76
C SER A 110 -4.45 21.11 7.24
N TYR A 111 -3.33 21.02 6.51
CA TYR A 111 -3.32 21.13 5.05
C TYR A 111 -4.11 20.01 4.39
N ILE A 112 -3.98 18.77 4.89
CA ILE A 112 -4.72 17.61 4.35
C ILE A 112 -6.24 17.86 4.45
N VAL A 113 -6.71 18.30 5.62
CA VAL A 113 -8.13 18.61 5.85
C VAL A 113 -8.59 19.77 4.97
N MET A 114 -7.79 20.84 4.87
CA MET A 114 -8.14 22.00 4.04
C MET A 114 -8.27 21.64 2.56
N ILE A 115 -7.34 20.85 2.01
CA ILE A 115 -7.38 20.39 0.61
C ILE A 115 -8.62 19.54 0.37
N ALA A 116 -8.92 18.62 1.28
CA ALA A 116 -10.07 17.73 1.16
C ALA A 116 -11.41 18.48 1.20
N LEU A 117 -11.56 19.45 2.11
CA LEU A 117 -12.76 20.29 2.19
C LEU A 117 -12.92 21.19 0.97
N ALA A 118 -11.82 21.77 0.46
CA ALA A 118 -11.85 22.61 -0.73
C ALA A 118 -12.17 21.78 -1.99
N GLY A 119 -11.53 20.62 -2.16
CA GLY A 119 -11.74 19.72 -3.29
C GLY A 119 -13.18 19.21 -3.38
N SER A 120 -13.71 18.72 -2.26
CA SER A 120 -15.09 18.23 -2.17
C SER A 120 -16.12 19.34 -2.38
N MET A 121 -15.91 20.54 -1.83
CA MET A 121 -16.81 21.69 -2.01
C MET A 121 -16.87 22.13 -3.47
N ILE A 122 -15.72 22.25 -4.13
CA ILE A 122 -15.64 22.62 -5.55
C ILE A 122 -16.33 21.54 -6.41
N SER A 123 -16.05 20.27 -6.11
CA SER A 123 -16.59 19.14 -6.88
C SER A 123 -18.11 19.06 -6.81
N PHE A 124 -18.69 19.10 -5.61
CA PHE A 124 -20.14 19.07 -5.46
C PHE A 124 -20.81 20.39 -5.81
N GLY A 125 -20.08 21.52 -5.76
CA GLY A 125 -20.53 22.78 -6.35
C GLY A 125 -20.71 22.68 -7.87
N VAL A 126 -19.77 22.02 -8.57
CA VAL A 126 -19.90 21.74 -10.01
C VAL A 126 -21.08 20.81 -10.28
N VAL A 127 -21.21 19.70 -9.55
CA VAL A 127 -22.36 18.78 -9.72
C VAL A 127 -23.69 19.48 -9.43
N PHE A 128 -23.77 20.32 -8.39
CA PHE A 128 -24.96 21.10 -8.08
C PHE A 128 -25.31 22.08 -9.21
N ALA A 129 -24.31 22.78 -9.76
CA ALA A 129 -24.51 23.65 -10.92
C ALA A 129 -25.05 22.86 -12.13
N VAL A 130 -24.50 21.69 -12.43
CA VAL A 130 -25.02 20.80 -13.48
C VAL A 130 -26.45 20.34 -13.17
N ALA A 131 -26.76 20.03 -11.91
CA ALA A 131 -28.09 19.60 -11.49
C ALA A 131 -29.15 20.69 -11.69
N VAL A 132 -28.79 21.95 -11.47
CA VAL A 132 -29.68 23.11 -11.68
C VAL A 132 -29.83 23.43 -13.16
N TRP A 133 -28.78 23.26 -13.96
CA TRP A 133 -28.79 23.63 -15.39
C TRP A 133 -29.34 22.55 -16.32
N ILE A 134 -29.13 21.27 -15.99
CA ILE A 134 -29.54 20.13 -16.83
C ILE A 134 -30.77 19.47 -16.22
N SER A 135 -30.59 18.73 -15.13
CA SER A 135 -31.64 18.03 -14.40
C SER A 135 -31.04 17.34 -13.17
N PHE A 136 -31.88 17.01 -12.20
CA PHE A 136 -31.54 16.21 -11.03
C PHE A 136 -32.33 14.88 -11.05
N PRO A 137 -31.69 13.72 -10.80
CA PRO A 137 -30.27 13.51 -10.49
C PRO A 137 -29.35 13.67 -11.72
N VAL A 138 -28.11 14.15 -11.49
CA VAL A 138 -27.08 14.28 -12.53
C VAL A 138 -26.55 12.90 -12.90
N PRO A 139 -26.53 12.51 -14.19
CA PRO A 139 -25.99 11.22 -14.62
C PRO A 139 -24.56 11.01 -14.11
N PHE A 140 -24.34 9.90 -13.41
CA PHE A 140 -23.03 9.53 -12.88
C PHE A 140 -22.37 10.66 -12.07
N SER A 141 -23.11 11.28 -11.14
CA SER A 141 -22.66 12.47 -10.42
C SER A 141 -21.33 12.27 -9.67
N MET A 142 -21.06 11.07 -9.15
CA MET A 142 -19.77 10.70 -8.54
C MET A 142 -18.60 10.75 -9.54
N LEU A 143 -18.83 10.36 -10.81
CA LEU A 143 -17.82 10.45 -11.86
C LEU A 143 -17.64 11.90 -12.31
N VAL A 144 -18.71 12.70 -12.36
CA VAL A 144 -18.65 14.14 -12.66
C VAL A 144 -17.94 14.93 -11.56
N ALA A 145 -18.11 14.53 -10.29
CA ALA A 145 -17.44 15.14 -9.14
C ALA A 145 -15.94 14.85 -9.09
N SER A 146 -15.48 13.72 -9.65
CA SER A 146 -14.09 13.27 -9.48
C SER A 146 -13.04 14.20 -10.12
N PRO A 147 -13.17 14.67 -11.39
CA PRO A 147 -12.14 15.51 -12.02
C PRO A 147 -11.86 16.84 -11.32
N PRO A 148 -12.87 17.64 -10.88
CA PRO A 148 -12.61 18.86 -10.12
C PRO A 148 -11.81 18.61 -8.83
N SER A 149 -12.16 17.57 -8.05
CA SER A 149 -11.43 17.21 -6.83
C SER A 149 -9.97 16.85 -7.15
N VAL A 150 -9.76 16.02 -8.17
CA VAL A 150 -8.42 15.62 -8.63
C VAL A 150 -7.58 16.85 -9.00
N VAL A 151 -8.14 17.82 -9.74
CA VAL A 151 -7.43 19.05 -10.09
C VAL A 151 -7.05 19.85 -8.84
N VAL A 152 -7.98 20.04 -7.89
CA VAL A 152 -7.71 20.77 -6.65
C VAL A 152 -6.62 20.09 -5.83
N ILE A 153 -6.68 18.76 -5.69
CA ILE A 153 -5.69 17.96 -4.98
C ILE A 153 -4.30 18.15 -5.61
N LEU A 154 -4.17 17.95 -6.92
CA LEU A 154 -2.89 18.04 -7.63
C LEU A 154 -2.30 19.45 -7.62
N VAL A 155 -3.14 20.49 -7.80
CA VAL A 155 -2.69 21.89 -7.76
C VAL A 155 -2.22 22.24 -6.36
N SER A 156 -2.96 21.84 -5.32
CA SER A 156 -2.58 22.10 -3.93
C SER A 156 -1.27 21.43 -3.56
N ILE A 157 -1.09 20.17 -3.97
CA ILE A 157 0.15 19.41 -3.81
C ILE A 157 1.32 20.11 -4.52
N GLY A 158 1.12 20.51 -5.78
CA GLY A 158 2.12 21.22 -6.57
C GLY A 158 2.51 22.56 -5.95
N PHE A 159 1.57 23.25 -5.32
CA PHE A 159 1.80 24.52 -4.64
C PHE A 159 2.57 24.34 -3.32
N ILE A 160 2.12 23.44 -2.44
CA ILE A 160 2.72 23.20 -1.12
C ILE A 160 4.17 22.72 -1.26
N TRP A 161 4.47 21.90 -2.26
CA TRP A 161 5.81 21.34 -2.45
C TRP A 161 6.64 22.02 -3.52
N ARG A 162 6.20 23.16 -4.07
CA ARG A 162 6.86 23.86 -5.19
C ARG A 162 8.34 24.11 -4.95
N GLU A 163 8.70 24.59 -3.76
CA GLU A 163 10.09 24.91 -3.41
C GLU A 163 10.94 23.65 -3.22
N ARG A 164 10.37 22.62 -2.58
CA ARG A 164 11.07 21.38 -2.25
C ARG A 164 11.26 20.48 -3.48
N TRP A 165 10.31 20.53 -4.40
CA TRP A 165 10.34 19.89 -5.71
C TRP A 165 11.51 20.37 -6.59
N ARG A 166 11.92 21.63 -6.46
CA ARG A 166 13.07 22.19 -7.18
C ARG A 166 14.42 21.70 -6.64
N SER A 167 14.46 21.29 -5.37
CA SER A 167 15.70 21.02 -4.65
C SER A 167 16.09 19.55 -4.55
N ASP A 168 15.13 18.60 -4.63
CA ASP A 168 15.40 17.16 -4.52
C ASP A 168 14.80 16.36 -5.70
N ALA A 169 15.68 15.80 -6.54
CA ALA A 169 15.29 15.01 -7.70
C ALA A 169 14.70 13.63 -7.32
N ALA A 170 15.14 13.04 -6.20
CA ALA A 170 14.61 11.76 -5.72
C ALA A 170 13.18 11.93 -5.20
N LEU A 171 12.94 13.04 -4.49
CA LEU A 171 11.61 13.41 -4.00
C LEU A 171 10.61 13.62 -5.14
N ARG A 172 11.04 14.26 -6.23
CA ARG A 172 10.23 14.42 -7.44
C ARG A 172 9.83 13.07 -8.02
N GLN A 173 10.75 12.11 -8.07
CA GLN A 173 10.46 10.78 -8.58
C GLN A 173 9.45 10.04 -7.70
N ASP A 174 9.61 10.08 -6.37
CA ASP A 174 8.67 9.45 -5.45
C ASP A 174 7.28 10.07 -5.52
N LEU A 175 7.18 11.41 -5.64
CA LEU A 175 5.89 12.07 -5.80
C LEU A 175 5.21 11.66 -7.12
N VAL A 176 5.92 11.65 -8.25
CA VAL A 176 5.37 11.19 -9.53
C VAL A 176 4.87 9.74 -9.42
N ARG A 177 5.60 8.85 -8.74
CA ARG A 177 5.16 7.47 -8.52
C ARG A 177 3.85 7.40 -7.75
N HIS A 178 3.73 8.11 -6.63
CA HIS A 178 2.49 8.09 -5.83
C HIS A 178 1.33 8.82 -6.51
N THR A 179 1.59 9.88 -7.29
CA THR A 179 0.58 10.50 -8.16
C THR A 179 0.10 9.51 -9.23
N MET A 180 0.98 8.69 -9.82
CA MET A 180 0.56 7.67 -10.78
C MET A 180 -0.28 6.55 -10.14
N VAL A 181 0.01 6.17 -8.88
CA VAL A 181 -0.85 5.26 -8.12
C VAL A 181 -2.23 5.88 -7.90
N PHE A 182 -2.28 7.15 -7.50
CA PHE A 182 -3.52 7.91 -7.36
C PHE A 182 -4.32 7.97 -8.67
N MET A 183 -3.67 8.25 -9.80
CA MET A 183 -4.32 8.23 -11.11
C MET A 183 -4.88 6.85 -11.48
N CYS A 184 -4.17 5.77 -11.11
CA CYS A 184 -4.70 4.42 -11.29
C CYS A 184 -5.95 4.20 -10.42
N GLN A 185 -5.98 4.66 -9.17
CA GLN A 185 -7.15 4.57 -8.30
C GLN A 185 -8.34 5.32 -8.92
N VAL A 186 -8.13 6.56 -9.37
CA VAL A 186 -9.16 7.34 -10.08
C VAL A 186 -9.60 6.60 -11.34
N ALA A 187 -8.69 6.08 -12.16
CA ALA A 187 -9.08 5.34 -13.37
C ALA A 187 -9.99 4.12 -13.06
N LEU A 188 -9.76 3.41 -11.95
CA LEU A 188 -10.61 2.29 -11.53
C LEU A 188 -12.05 2.74 -11.27
N THR A 189 -12.27 3.94 -10.72
CA THR A 189 -13.63 4.46 -10.48
C THR A 189 -14.42 4.72 -11.74
N PHE A 190 -13.76 4.88 -12.90
CA PHE A 190 -14.39 4.98 -14.22
C PHE A 190 -14.50 3.61 -14.90
N ILE A 191 -13.46 2.78 -14.82
CA ILE A 191 -13.37 1.50 -15.54
C ILE A 191 -14.48 0.54 -15.09
N TYR A 192 -14.75 0.42 -13.79
CA TYR A 192 -15.72 -0.57 -13.30
C TYR A 192 -17.18 -0.22 -13.58
N PRO A 193 -17.64 1.03 -13.44
CA PRO A 193 -18.97 1.42 -13.94
C PRO A 193 -19.13 1.19 -15.44
N LEU A 194 -18.11 1.49 -16.25
CA LEU A 194 -18.12 1.17 -17.69
C LEU A 194 -18.16 -0.35 -17.95
N TYR A 195 -17.46 -1.13 -17.13
CA TYR A 195 -17.53 -2.59 -17.18
C TYR A 195 -18.95 -3.08 -16.88
N ILE A 196 -19.60 -2.58 -15.81
CA ILE A 196 -20.99 -2.94 -15.48
C ILE A 196 -21.93 -2.59 -16.61
N PHE A 197 -21.81 -1.40 -17.18
CA PHE A 197 -22.61 -0.96 -18.32
C PHE A 197 -22.51 -1.93 -19.50
N GLY A 198 -21.29 -2.33 -19.86
CA GLY A 198 -21.10 -3.32 -20.93
C GLY A 198 -21.60 -4.72 -20.54
N PHE A 199 -21.45 -5.11 -19.27
CA PHE A 199 -21.94 -6.40 -18.76
C PHE A 199 -23.47 -6.49 -18.76
N SER A 200 -24.17 -5.41 -18.42
CA SER A 200 -25.64 -5.34 -18.42
C SER A 200 -26.23 -5.20 -19.83
N SER A 201 -25.46 -4.66 -20.78
CA SER A 201 -25.87 -4.51 -22.18
C SER A 201 -25.83 -5.82 -22.99
N ILE A 202 -25.16 -6.87 -22.48
CA ILE A 202 -24.92 -8.12 -23.20
C ILE A 202 -25.61 -9.28 -22.49
N SER A 203 -26.32 -10.12 -23.23
CA SER A 203 -27.00 -11.31 -22.70
C SER A 203 -26.46 -12.63 -23.28
N GLY A 204 -26.68 -13.72 -22.54
CA GLY A 204 -26.40 -15.09 -22.97
C GLY A 204 -24.90 -15.44 -23.01
N VAL A 205 -24.48 -16.23 -24.01
CA VAL A 205 -23.10 -16.73 -24.11
C VAL A 205 -22.06 -15.60 -24.24
N ARG A 206 -22.43 -14.46 -24.83
CA ARG A 206 -21.54 -13.30 -24.94
C ARG A 206 -21.25 -12.66 -23.57
N GLN A 207 -22.21 -12.70 -22.65
CA GLN A 207 -22.05 -12.22 -21.29
C GLN A 207 -21.01 -13.06 -20.54
N LEU A 208 -21.02 -14.39 -20.75
CA LEU A 208 -20.03 -15.32 -20.21
C LEU A 208 -18.61 -14.97 -20.69
N PHE A 209 -18.43 -14.68 -21.98
CA PHE A 209 -17.13 -14.24 -22.51
C PHE A 209 -16.73 -12.85 -21.98
N TYR A 210 -17.68 -11.95 -21.74
CA TYR A 210 -17.42 -10.62 -21.19
C TYR A 210 -16.84 -10.68 -19.77
N VAL A 211 -17.22 -11.69 -18.97
CA VAL A 211 -16.63 -11.94 -17.63
C VAL A 211 -15.10 -12.09 -17.69
N LEU A 212 -14.54 -12.61 -18.79
CA LEU A 212 -13.09 -12.76 -18.95
C LEU A 212 -12.34 -11.41 -19.03
N LEU A 213 -13.05 -10.29 -19.20
CA LEU A 213 -12.46 -8.95 -19.15
C LEU A 213 -12.07 -8.54 -17.72
N LEU A 214 -12.73 -9.07 -16.68
CA LEU A 214 -12.38 -8.77 -15.27
C LEU A 214 -10.94 -9.18 -14.94
N PRO A 215 -10.49 -10.42 -15.21
CA PRO A 215 -9.08 -10.81 -15.10
C PRO A 215 -8.11 -9.87 -15.80
N VAL A 216 -8.48 -9.34 -16.98
CA VAL A 216 -7.63 -8.45 -17.78
C VAL A 216 -7.52 -7.08 -17.11
N ILE A 217 -8.64 -6.49 -16.69
CA ILE A 217 -8.67 -5.21 -15.95
C ILE A 217 -7.83 -5.35 -14.68
N LYS A 218 -8.10 -6.40 -13.89
CA LYS A 218 -7.39 -6.73 -12.66
C LYS A 218 -5.88 -6.85 -12.89
N SER A 219 -5.46 -7.62 -13.90
CA SER A 219 -4.06 -7.80 -14.25
C SER A 219 -3.40 -6.49 -14.70
N ALA A 220 -4.07 -5.70 -15.54
CA ALA A 220 -3.58 -4.42 -16.03
C ALA A 220 -3.36 -3.43 -14.88
N SER A 221 -4.33 -3.28 -13.97
CA SER A 221 -4.23 -2.40 -12.81
C SER A 221 -3.14 -2.83 -11.82
N ARG A 222 -3.05 -4.14 -11.53
CA ARG A 222 -1.95 -4.68 -10.70
C ARG A 222 -0.59 -4.35 -11.30
N ASN A 223 -0.46 -4.54 -12.62
CA ASN A 223 0.80 -4.34 -13.32
C ASN A 223 1.17 -2.85 -13.42
N TRP A 224 0.19 -1.96 -13.61
CA TRP A 224 0.37 -0.51 -13.53
C TRP A 224 0.93 -0.12 -12.17
N ILE A 225 0.24 -0.44 -11.07
CA ILE A 225 0.68 -0.07 -9.72
C ILE A 225 2.05 -0.68 -9.40
N SER A 226 2.25 -1.97 -9.73
CA SER A 226 3.53 -2.67 -9.52
C SER A 226 4.70 -2.00 -10.26
N TYR A 227 4.48 -1.56 -11.50
CA TYR A 227 5.48 -0.83 -12.29
C TYR A 227 5.80 0.54 -11.68
N THR A 228 4.77 1.28 -11.24
CA THR A 228 4.98 2.60 -10.62
C THR A 228 5.75 2.53 -9.30
N LEU A 229 5.56 1.46 -8.52
CA LEU A 229 6.25 1.23 -7.24
C LEU A 229 7.54 0.42 -7.40
N ALA A 230 8.18 0.46 -8.56
CA ALA A 230 9.48 -0.19 -8.77
C ALA A 230 10.53 0.34 -7.77
N GLY A 231 11.10 -0.57 -6.97
CA GLY A 231 12.08 -0.26 -5.93
C GLY A 231 11.50 -0.05 -4.51
N GLN A 232 10.18 -0.12 -4.34
CA GLN A 232 9.51 -0.03 -3.04
C GLN A 232 8.76 -1.34 -2.70
N ASP A 233 9.50 -2.44 -2.67
CA ASP A 233 8.91 -3.78 -2.58
C ASP A 233 8.18 -4.06 -1.26
N ASP A 234 8.53 -3.39 -0.15
CA ASP A 234 7.90 -3.62 1.16
C ASP A 234 6.45 -3.09 1.28
N ILE A 235 6.07 -2.09 0.47
CA ILE A 235 4.71 -1.52 0.48
C ILE A 235 3.87 -1.98 -0.71
N LYS A 236 4.53 -2.47 -1.76
CA LYS A 236 3.90 -2.83 -3.03
C LYS A 236 2.76 -3.87 -2.86
N PRO A 237 2.88 -4.95 -2.06
CA PRO A 237 1.80 -5.93 -1.90
C PRO A 237 0.53 -5.28 -1.36
N GLU A 238 0.63 -4.51 -0.29
CA GLU A 238 -0.51 -3.81 0.32
C GLU A 238 -1.12 -2.80 -0.66
N VAL A 239 -0.31 -1.95 -1.30
CA VAL A 239 -0.84 -0.92 -2.19
C VAL A 239 -1.51 -1.53 -3.42
N VAL A 240 -0.96 -2.60 -3.99
CA VAL A 240 -1.58 -3.28 -5.14
C VAL A 240 -2.88 -3.97 -4.72
N ILE A 241 -2.86 -4.72 -3.61
CA ILE A 241 -3.98 -5.58 -3.21
C ILE A 241 -5.16 -4.73 -2.73
N PHE A 242 -4.92 -3.80 -1.80
CA PHE A 242 -6.00 -2.99 -1.25
C PHE A 242 -6.59 -1.96 -2.23
N ASN A 243 -5.96 -1.74 -3.39
CA ASN A 243 -6.53 -0.92 -4.45
C ASN A 243 -7.24 -1.73 -5.53
N VAL A 244 -6.62 -2.82 -5.99
CA VAL A 244 -7.17 -3.58 -7.10
C VAL A 244 -8.11 -4.66 -6.62
N GLU A 245 -7.73 -5.44 -5.61
CA GLU A 245 -8.53 -6.57 -5.13
C GLU A 245 -9.75 -6.11 -4.36
N VAL A 246 -9.60 -5.11 -3.50
CA VAL A 246 -10.73 -4.62 -2.70
C VAL A 246 -11.84 -4.11 -3.61
N PHE A 247 -11.46 -3.26 -4.56
CA PHE A 247 -12.39 -2.70 -5.52
C PHE A 247 -13.02 -3.80 -6.37
N ASN A 248 -12.20 -4.68 -6.96
CA ASN A 248 -12.69 -5.81 -7.76
C ASN A 248 -13.69 -6.70 -6.99
N ALA A 249 -13.34 -7.09 -5.76
CA ALA A 249 -14.16 -7.99 -4.95
C ALA A 249 -15.53 -7.36 -4.60
N LEU A 250 -15.59 -6.06 -4.33
CA LEU A 250 -16.85 -5.36 -4.09
C LEU A 250 -17.74 -5.34 -5.34
N TYR A 251 -17.16 -5.09 -6.53
CA TYR A 251 -17.90 -5.14 -7.79
C TYR A 251 -18.36 -6.55 -8.16
N VAL A 252 -17.51 -7.56 -7.97
CA VAL A 252 -17.88 -8.97 -8.17
C VAL A 252 -19.01 -9.36 -7.22
N SER A 253 -18.96 -8.94 -5.95
CA SER A 253 -20.02 -9.19 -4.98
C SER A 253 -21.35 -8.58 -5.41
N SER A 254 -21.33 -7.33 -5.89
CA SER A 254 -22.50 -6.68 -6.45
C SER A 254 -23.02 -7.39 -7.70
N ALA A 255 -22.12 -7.84 -8.60
CA ALA A 255 -22.51 -8.58 -9.80
C ALA A 255 -23.13 -9.94 -9.48
N VAL A 256 -22.59 -10.68 -8.51
CA VAL A 256 -23.14 -11.97 -8.04
C VAL A 256 -24.53 -11.76 -7.41
N GLN A 257 -24.68 -10.71 -6.61
CA GLN A 257 -25.97 -10.38 -5.98
C GLN A 257 -27.07 -10.04 -7.00
N HIS A 258 -26.72 -9.38 -8.11
CA HIS A 258 -27.66 -8.95 -9.14
C HIS A 258 -27.79 -9.90 -10.33
N SER A 259 -26.95 -10.93 -10.42
CA SER A 259 -26.97 -11.81 -11.58
C SER A 259 -28.26 -12.63 -11.65
N SER A 260 -28.99 -12.49 -12.76
CA SER A 260 -30.16 -13.33 -13.06
C SER A 260 -29.80 -14.72 -13.57
N SER A 261 -28.52 -14.96 -13.90
CA SER A 261 -28.04 -16.22 -14.47
C SER A 261 -27.08 -16.93 -13.51
N LEU A 262 -27.43 -18.15 -13.11
CA LEU A 262 -26.52 -19.03 -12.35
C LEU A 262 -25.19 -19.26 -13.10
N GLY A 263 -25.23 -19.23 -14.43
CA GLY A 263 -24.05 -19.43 -15.28
C GLY A 263 -22.96 -18.37 -15.09
N THR A 264 -23.30 -17.09 -14.91
CA THR A 264 -22.30 -16.03 -14.68
C THR A 264 -21.61 -16.15 -13.33
N THR A 265 -22.36 -16.49 -12.28
CA THR A 265 -21.81 -16.72 -10.93
C THR A 265 -20.89 -17.94 -10.91
N VAL A 266 -21.32 -19.04 -11.52
CA VAL A 266 -20.48 -20.25 -11.67
C VAL A 266 -19.22 -19.95 -12.48
N ALA A 267 -19.32 -19.12 -13.52
CA ALA A 267 -18.16 -18.74 -14.33
C ALA A 267 -17.13 -17.92 -13.54
N LEU A 268 -17.59 -16.94 -12.75
CA LEU A 268 -16.74 -16.16 -11.85
C LEU A 268 -16.01 -17.10 -10.87
N MET A 269 -16.75 -17.99 -10.21
CA MET A 269 -16.17 -19.01 -9.31
C MET A 269 -15.14 -19.89 -10.01
N LEU A 270 -15.40 -20.36 -11.23
CA LEU A 270 -14.46 -21.20 -11.97
C LEU A 270 -13.19 -20.44 -12.33
N ILE A 271 -13.30 -19.17 -12.72
CA ILE A 271 -12.15 -18.31 -13.02
C ILE A 271 -11.28 -18.14 -11.78
N ASP A 272 -11.88 -17.88 -10.62
CA ASP A 272 -11.16 -17.69 -9.37
C ASP A 272 -10.48 -18.99 -8.90
N VAL A 273 -11.16 -20.13 -8.99
CA VAL A 273 -10.54 -21.45 -8.71
C VAL A 273 -9.35 -21.74 -9.63
N ILE A 274 -9.47 -21.41 -10.92
CA ILE A 274 -8.38 -21.58 -11.89
C ILE A 274 -7.22 -20.64 -11.55
N HIS A 275 -7.49 -19.38 -11.24
CA HIS A 275 -6.49 -18.40 -10.83
C HIS A 275 -5.77 -18.83 -9.55
N PHE A 276 -6.51 -19.25 -8.53
CA PHE A 276 -5.97 -19.79 -7.29
C PHE A 276 -5.04 -20.97 -7.57
N TRP A 277 -5.48 -21.92 -8.40
CA TRP A 277 -4.69 -23.09 -8.75
C TRP A 277 -3.37 -22.74 -9.43
N PHE A 278 -3.40 -21.80 -10.39
CA PHE A 278 -2.18 -21.32 -11.05
C PHE A 278 -1.26 -20.59 -10.07
N SER A 279 -1.82 -19.73 -9.22
CA SER A 279 -1.08 -18.97 -8.20
C SER A 279 -0.41 -19.89 -7.16
N MET A 280 -1.14 -20.90 -6.69
CA MET A 280 -0.65 -21.91 -5.75
C MET A 280 0.44 -22.77 -6.36
N ARG A 281 0.29 -23.23 -7.61
CA ARG A 281 1.32 -23.98 -8.31
C ARG A 281 2.62 -23.20 -8.48
N GLY A 282 2.50 -21.93 -8.87
CA GLY A 282 3.65 -21.04 -9.00
C GLY A 282 4.37 -20.82 -7.67
N THR A 283 3.59 -20.52 -6.63
CA THR A 283 4.10 -20.31 -5.26
C THR A 283 4.80 -21.57 -4.74
N THR A 284 4.14 -22.73 -4.79
CA THR A 284 4.73 -24.01 -4.34
C THR A 284 6.01 -24.39 -5.08
N ALA A 285 6.16 -24.04 -6.36
CA ALA A 285 7.40 -24.26 -7.11
C ALA A 285 8.56 -23.42 -6.56
N VAL A 286 8.33 -22.15 -6.19
CA VAL A 286 9.36 -21.30 -5.55
C VAL A 286 9.66 -21.80 -4.14
N LEU A 287 8.64 -22.23 -3.39
CA LEU A 287 8.82 -22.76 -2.04
C LEU A 287 9.67 -24.04 -2.01
N LYS A 288 9.55 -24.92 -3.02
CA LYS A 288 10.40 -26.11 -3.13
C LYS A 288 11.89 -25.75 -3.15
N LYS A 289 12.27 -24.64 -3.80
CA LYS A 289 13.68 -24.16 -3.83
C LYS A 289 14.19 -23.82 -2.43
N VAL A 290 13.38 -23.21 -1.58
CA VAL A 290 13.78 -22.94 -0.18
C VAL A 290 13.94 -24.22 0.60
N LYS A 291 13.04 -25.21 0.41
CA LYS A 291 13.19 -26.53 1.04
C LYS A 291 14.44 -27.25 0.59
N GLU A 292 14.76 -27.23 -0.69
CA GLU A 292 15.99 -27.82 -1.25
C GLU A 292 17.24 -27.18 -0.64
N LEU A 293 17.23 -25.85 -0.47
CA LEU A 293 18.33 -25.14 0.19
C LEU A 293 18.41 -25.45 1.70
N MET A 294 17.28 -25.56 2.38
CA MET A 294 17.23 -25.99 3.78
C MET A 294 17.70 -27.43 3.98
N ALA A 295 17.43 -28.33 3.04
CA ALA A 295 17.84 -29.73 3.11
C ALA A 295 19.37 -29.92 3.08
N LYS A 296 20.13 -28.91 2.67
CA LYS A 296 21.60 -28.91 2.77
C LYS A 296 22.10 -28.79 4.22
N ILE A 297 21.25 -28.34 5.15
CA ILE A 297 21.61 -28.25 6.57
C ILE A 297 21.54 -29.67 7.16
N PRO A 298 22.62 -30.20 7.77
CA PRO A 298 22.62 -31.55 8.34
C PRO A 298 21.52 -31.73 9.39
N PRO A 299 20.79 -32.86 9.41
CA PRO A 299 19.64 -33.07 10.30
C PRO A 299 20.01 -33.10 11.80
N HIS A 300 21.27 -33.39 12.13
CA HIS A 300 21.79 -33.35 13.50
C HIS A 300 22.24 -31.94 13.94
N HIS A 301 22.19 -30.94 13.06
CA HIS A 301 22.57 -29.57 13.38
C HIS A 301 21.45 -28.87 14.16
N PRO A 302 21.75 -28.12 15.25
CA PRO A 302 20.71 -27.43 16.05
C PRO A 302 19.82 -26.48 15.23
N ILE A 303 20.40 -25.88 14.18
CA ILE A 303 19.72 -24.95 13.25
C ILE A 303 18.75 -25.66 12.29
N ALA A 304 18.84 -26.99 12.10
CA ALA A 304 17.91 -27.73 11.27
C ALA A 304 16.46 -27.74 11.83
N LYS A 305 16.30 -27.46 13.13
CA LYS A 305 14.99 -27.34 13.79
C LYS A 305 14.39 -25.93 13.70
N GLU A 306 15.16 -24.95 13.25
CA GLU A 306 14.74 -23.55 13.15
C GLU A 306 13.99 -23.30 11.84
N ASN A 307 13.12 -22.28 11.82
CA ASN A 307 12.40 -21.90 10.60
C ASN A 307 13.34 -21.20 9.60
N PHE A 308 13.02 -21.23 8.30
CA PHE A 308 13.88 -20.64 7.26
C PHE A 308 14.14 -19.14 7.46
N VAL A 309 13.24 -18.43 8.14
CA VAL A 309 13.40 -17.00 8.48
C VAL A 309 14.50 -16.79 9.52
N GLU A 310 14.54 -17.61 10.57
CA GLU A 310 15.59 -17.62 11.59
C GLU A 310 16.95 -17.97 10.97
N VAL A 311 16.98 -19.00 10.11
CA VAL A 311 18.19 -19.36 9.36
C VAL A 311 18.68 -18.18 8.49
N ALA A 312 17.76 -17.49 7.80
CA ALA A 312 18.10 -16.31 7.01
C ALA A 312 18.68 -15.17 7.89
N LEU A 313 18.08 -14.91 9.05
CA LEU A 313 18.58 -13.88 9.97
C LEU A 313 19.98 -14.21 10.53
N ARG A 314 20.28 -15.48 10.75
CA ARG A 314 21.63 -15.93 11.15
C ARG A 314 22.64 -15.81 10.02
N ILE A 315 22.25 -16.18 8.79
CA ILE A 315 23.09 -15.96 7.60
C ILE A 315 23.39 -14.47 7.42
N LEU A 316 22.40 -13.59 7.63
CA LEU A 316 22.57 -12.13 7.60
C LEU A 316 23.54 -11.65 8.66
N ALA A 317 23.43 -12.14 9.90
CA ALA A 317 24.34 -11.76 10.98
C ALA A 317 25.79 -12.16 10.68
N ILE A 318 25.99 -13.34 10.08
CA ILE A 318 27.29 -13.82 9.61
C ILE A 318 27.85 -12.90 8.51
N GLN A 319 27.03 -12.54 7.50
CA GLN A 319 27.46 -11.64 6.43
C GLN A 319 27.79 -10.23 6.93
N ASP A 320 27.01 -9.69 7.86
CA ASP A 320 27.26 -8.37 8.46
C ASP A 320 28.56 -8.37 9.28
N ARG A 321 28.85 -9.48 9.97
CA ARG A 321 30.13 -9.68 10.67
C ARG A 321 31.31 -9.77 9.70
N ALA A 322 31.17 -10.52 8.61
CA ALA A 322 32.21 -10.62 7.59
C ALA A 322 32.50 -9.26 6.93
N GLN A 323 31.46 -8.53 6.54
CA GLN A 323 31.59 -7.20 5.94
C GLN A 323 32.17 -6.16 6.91
N SER A 324 31.78 -6.19 8.19
CA SER A 324 32.33 -5.28 9.20
C SER A 324 33.82 -5.56 9.45
N HIS A 325 34.23 -6.82 9.50
CA HIS A 325 35.65 -7.21 9.59
C HIS A 325 36.44 -6.73 8.36
N GLU A 326 35.88 -6.85 7.15
CA GLU A 326 36.54 -6.38 5.92
C GLU A 326 36.62 -4.84 5.85
N ARG A 327 35.58 -4.12 6.30
CA ARG A 327 35.60 -2.65 6.45
C ARG A 327 36.63 -2.21 7.49
N LEU A 328 36.75 -2.91 8.62
CA LEU A 328 37.78 -2.66 9.62
C LEU A 328 39.18 -2.90 9.05
N ARG A 329 39.39 -4.02 8.34
CA ARG A 329 40.66 -4.36 7.71
C ARG A 329 41.06 -3.34 6.64
N SER A 330 40.12 -2.90 5.81
CA SER A 330 40.38 -1.86 4.80
C SER A 330 40.66 -0.50 5.42
N ARG A 331 40.04 -0.15 6.55
CA ARG A 331 40.38 1.05 7.34
C ARG A 331 41.79 0.94 7.93
N LEU A 332 42.12 -0.17 8.59
CA LEU A 332 43.46 -0.45 9.12
C LEU A 332 44.53 -0.37 8.01
N ASN A 333 44.27 -0.94 6.84
CA ASN A 333 45.18 -0.86 5.71
C ASN A 333 45.33 0.56 5.15
N LYS A 334 44.27 1.39 5.17
CA LYS A 334 44.35 2.82 4.82
C LYS A 334 45.16 3.61 5.85
N THR A 335 44.95 3.36 7.14
CA THR A 335 45.69 4.01 8.23
C THR A 335 47.17 3.61 8.22
N ASN A 336 47.49 2.34 8.00
CA ASN A 336 48.87 1.87 7.85
C ASN A 336 49.53 2.47 6.60
N LYS A 337 48.81 2.61 5.47
CA LYS A 337 49.33 3.31 4.30
C LYS A 337 49.59 4.81 4.55
N SER A 338 48.78 5.48 5.37
CA SER A 338 49.06 6.88 5.75
C SER A 338 50.22 7.03 6.73
N LEU A 339 50.46 6.03 7.58
CA LEU A 339 51.61 6.02 8.51
C LEU A 339 52.94 5.67 7.81
N ILE A 340 52.90 4.97 6.68
CA ILE A 340 54.09 4.59 5.89
C ILE A 340 54.43 5.68 4.83
N LEU A 341 53.55 6.67 4.62
CA LEU A 341 53.72 7.76 3.66
C LEU A 341 53.97 9.12 4.33
N GLU A 342 54.84 9.18 5.35
CA GLU A 342 55.57 10.40 5.69
C GLU A 342 57.04 10.24 5.28
N PRO A 343 57.50 10.93 4.21
CA PRO A 343 58.92 11.06 3.96
C PRO A 343 59.51 12.04 4.99
N ILE A 344 60.46 11.56 5.77
CA ILE A 344 61.40 12.38 6.53
C ILE A 344 62.10 13.32 5.54
N GLN A 345 61.79 14.62 5.58
CA GLN A 345 62.66 15.66 5.02
C GLN A 345 63.11 16.62 6.10
N THR A 346 64.35 16.40 6.49
CA THR A 346 65.16 17.19 7.42
C THR A 346 65.69 18.45 6.74
N TYR A 347 65.59 19.58 7.47
CA TYR A 347 66.58 20.68 7.55
C TYR A 347 66.86 21.62 6.35
N LYS A 348 66.50 22.91 6.52
CA LYS A 348 67.45 24.05 6.40
C LYS A 348 66.90 25.34 7.03
N ASN A 349 67.71 25.91 7.93
CA ASN A 349 67.53 27.23 8.54
C ASN A 349 67.73 28.37 7.52
N SER A 350 67.02 29.49 7.72
CA SER A 350 67.64 30.83 7.72
C SER A 350 66.71 31.88 8.33
N ARG A 351 67.35 32.78 9.05
CA ARG A 351 66.88 33.88 9.90
C ARG A 351 66.68 35.13 9.04
N GLU A 352 65.68 35.96 9.30
CA GLU A 352 65.81 37.43 9.48
C GLU A 352 64.45 38.16 9.58
N ASP A 353 64.49 39.23 10.36
CA ASP A 353 63.42 40.06 10.90
C ASP A 353 63.05 41.26 9.99
N ILE A 354 61.77 41.63 10.06
CA ILE A 354 61.16 42.99 10.11
C ILE A 354 61.50 44.04 9.01
N SER A 355 60.47 44.50 8.25
CA SER A 355 60.07 45.93 8.14
C SER A 355 58.96 46.19 7.08
N LEU A 356 58.04 47.10 7.44
CA LEU A 356 56.90 47.64 6.69
C LEU A 356 57.26 48.37 5.37
N ARG A 357 56.44 48.19 4.32
CA ARG A 357 55.98 49.30 3.46
C ARG A 357 54.69 48.93 2.69
N ALA A 358 53.78 49.90 2.60
CA ALA A 358 52.46 49.83 1.96
C ALA A 358 52.53 50.22 0.44
N PRO A 359 51.46 50.05 -0.36
CA PRO A 359 51.49 49.44 -1.69
C PRO A 359 51.43 50.44 -2.85
N THR A 360 51.72 50.00 -4.09
CA THR A 360 51.44 50.82 -5.29
C THR A 360 51.06 50.00 -6.53
N ARG A 361 49.76 50.02 -6.83
CA ARG A 361 49.11 50.38 -8.11
C ARG A 361 49.52 49.70 -9.45
N ALA A 362 50.10 48.51 -9.45
CA ALA A 362 50.37 47.75 -10.70
C ALA A 362 49.83 46.30 -10.75
N GLU A 363 49.02 45.86 -9.78
CA GLU A 363 48.26 44.60 -9.85
C GLU A 363 46.74 44.84 -10.00
N ILE A 364 46.35 45.98 -10.58
CA ILE A 364 44.98 46.20 -11.04
C ILE A 364 44.93 45.70 -12.48
N LEU A 365 44.22 44.58 -12.66
CA LEU A 365 43.86 43.91 -13.93
C LEU A 365 44.85 42.87 -14.44
N SER A 366 44.77 41.65 -13.88
CA SER A 366 44.27 40.54 -14.69
C SER A 366 43.87 39.33 -13.83
N VAL A 367 42.80 38.67 -14.28
CA VAL A 367 42.35 37.31 -13.91
C VAL A 367 41.48 37.20 -12.65
N ILE A 368 40.19 37.36 -12.88
CA ILE A 368 39.08 36.89 -12.04
C ILE A 368 39.15 35.36 -11.92
N ARG A 369 39.41 34.84 -10.72
CA ARG A 369 39.05 33.47 -10.30
C ARG A 369 38.89 33.37 -8.77
N VAL A 370 37.64 33.28 -8.34
CA VAL A 370 37.06 32.63 -7.15
C VAL A 370 37.91 32.56 -5.87
N GLY A 371 37.45 33.22 -4.79
CA GLY A 371 37.97 33.07 -3.43
C GLY A 371 36.87 32.82 -2.40
N SER A 372 36.93 31.65 -1.74
CA SER A 372 36.34 31.42 -0.42
C SER A 372 37.43 31.66 0.63
N ARG A 373 37.16 32.53 1.61
CA ARG A 373 37.75 32.49 2.97
C ARG A 373 37.25 33.67 3.80
N ASP A 374 36.20 33.43 4.59
CA ASP A 374 35.95 34.17 5.83
C ASP A 374 35.41 33.22 6.90
N VAL A 375 36.27 32.31 7.35
CA VAL A 375 36.03 31.41 8.51
C VAL A 375 36.99 31.74 9.67
N GLY A 376 37.91 32.70 9.48
CA GLY A 376 38.88 33.11 10.49
C GLY A 376 38.35 34.14 11.49
N ALA A 377 37.54 35.11 11.04
CA ALA A 377 37.06 36.21 11.89
C ALA A 377 35.90 35.80 12.83
N PHE A 378 35.07 34.82 12.44
CA PHE A 378 33.92 34.39 13.24
C PHE A 378 34.31 33.58 14.49
N LYS A 379 35.47 32.93 14.47
CA LYS A 379 35.94 32.06 15.58
C LYS A 379 36.54 32.84 16.76
N ARG A 380 36.88 34.13 16.58
CA ARG A 380 37.39 35.01 17.66
C ARG A 380 36.28 35.78 18.39
N LEU A 381 35.08 35.91 17.82
CA LEU A 381 33.96 36.64 18.43
C LEU A 381 33.17 35.79 19.45
N MET A 382 33.11 34.47 19.26
CA MET A 382 32.36 33.53 20.12
C MET A 382 33.15 33.01 21.35
N ARG A 383 34.22 33.70 21.76
CA ARG A 383 35.02 33.34 22.95
C ARG A 383 35.07 34.40 24.05
N LYS A 384 34.31 35.50 23.93
CA LYS A 384 34.28 36.58 24.93
C LYS A 384 32.90 37.00 25.45
N ALA A 385 31.81 36.34 25.05
CA ALA A 385 30.46 36.65 25.55
C ALA A 385 29.80 35.44 26.21
N SER A 386 30.29 35.06 27.40
CA SER A 386 29.46 34.51 28.49
C SER A 386 30.32 34.39 29.77
N LYS A 387 30.64 35.53 30.37
CA LYS A 387 31.15 35.65 31.74
C LYS A 387 30.48 36.86 32.39
N VAL A 388 29.37 36.64 33.11
CA VAL A 388 28.76 37.47 34.19
C VAL A 388 27.75 36.56 34.94
N PHE A 389 28.17 35.81 35.99
CA PHE A 389 27.96 36.00 37.47
C PHE A 389 26.77 35.16 38.06
N PRO A 390 26.75 34.74 39.35
CA PRO A 390 27.77 34.12 40.23
C PRO A 390 27.35 32.74 40.85
N ALA A 391 28.33 32.04 41.45
CA ALA A 391 28.23 30.84 42.31
C ALA A 391 28.12 31.25 43.81
N THR A 392 27.50 30.50 44.75
CA THR A 392 27.91 29.24 45.42
C THR A 392 26.87 28.93 46.54
N PRO A 393 26.95 27.80 47.31
CA PRO A 393 27.22 26.40 46.99
C PRO A 393 26.07 25.49 47.52
N VAL A 394 26.11 24.15 47.32
CA VAL A 394 25.74 23.11 48.32
C VAL A 394 25.73 21.69 47.69
N GLN A 395 26.59 20.86 48.30
CA GLN A 395 26.58 19.41 48.54
C GLN A 395 26.41 18.36 47.42
N GLN A 396 27.48 17.55 47.36
CA GLN A 396 27.54 16.13 46.99
C GLN A 396 26.24 15.33 47.21
N THR A 397 25.87 14.53 46.21
CA THR A 397 25.18 13.27 46.45
C THR A 397 25.82 12.17 45.61
N LYS A 398 26.07 11.05 46.28
CA LYS A 398 26.80 9.86 45.84
C LYS A 398 26.31 9.31 44.49
N MET A 399 27.27 8.84 43.67
CA MET A 399 27.00 7.93 42.57
C MET A 399 26.29 6.68 43.10
N VAL A 400 25.09 6.41 42.59
CA VAL A 400 24.47 5.09 42.66
C VAL A 400 24.74 4.39 41.35
N HIS A 401 25.38 3.22 41.46
CA HIS A 401 25.61 2.27 40.38
C HIS A 401 24.28 1.95 39.68
N MET A 402 24.16 2.29 38.40
CA MET A 402 22.99 1.90 37.60
C MET A 402 23.33 0.63 36.82
N SER A 403 22.67 -0.46 37.23
CA SER A 403 22.73 -1.80 36.65
C SER A 403 22.40 -1.76 35.16
N SER A 404 23.29 -2.32 34.36
CA SER A 404 23.10 -2.63 32.95
C SER A 404 22.00 -3.69 32.79
N GLY A 405 20.95 -3.37 32.02
CA GLY A 405 19.93 -4.32 31.58
C GLY A 405 20.51 -5.47 30.72
N PRO A 406 19.76 -6.58 30.55
CA PRO A 406 20.34 -7.86 30.19
C PRO A 406 20.83 -7.91 28.74
N ARG A 407 22.15 -8.11 28.58
CA ARG A 407 22.75 -8.71 27.40
C ARG A 407 22.18 -10.12 27.23
N MET A 408 21.60 -10.43 26.08
CA MET A 408 21.45 -11.82 25.66
C MET A 408 22.83 -12.38 25.27
N ASP A 409 23.58 -12.83 26.27
CA ASP A 409 24.78 -13.65 26.06
C ASP A 409 24.32 -15.10 25.81
N PHE A 410 24.39 -15.54 24.54
CA PHE A 410 24.42 -16.96 24.23
C PHE A 410 25.78 -17.52 24.64
N LYS A 411 25.90 -17.96 25.90
CA LYS A 411 26.96 -18.88 26.31
C LYS A 411 26.32 -20.17 26.82
N GLN A 412 26.26 -21.16 25.93
CA GLN A 412 26.08 -22.55 26.31
C GLN A 412 27.22 -23.35 25.65
N PRO A 413 27.97 -24.17 26.39
CA PRO A 413 29.08 -24.93 25.83
C PRO A 413 28.51 -26.15 25.11
N VAL A 414 28.39 -26.04 23.79
CA VAL A 414 28.12 -27.17 22.90
C VAL A 414 29.38 -27.37 22.06
N ALA A 415 29.78 -28.63 21.87
CA ALA A 415 30.89 -29.04 21.00
C ALA A 415 30.91 -28.24 19.67
N PRO A 416 32.07 -28.04 19.01
CA PRO A 416 32.16 -27.16 17.84
C PRO A 416 31.36 -27.74 16.67
N CYS A 417 30.07 -27.40 16.62
CA CYS A 417 29.21 -27.62 15.48
C CYS A 417 29.82 -26.83 14.32
N LEU A 418 29.97 -27.47 13.16
CA LEU A 418 30.44 -26.81 11.94
C LEU A 418 29.59 -25.55 11.71
N GLY A 419 30.21 -24.37 11.77
CA GLY A 419 29.47 -23.12 11.59
C GLY A 419 28.78 -23.08 10.22
N LEU A 420 27.66 -22.35 10.10
CA LEU A 420 26.96 -22.14 8.82
C LEU A 420 27.89 -21.65 7.69
N GLU A 421 29.00 -21.01 8.06
CA GLU A 421 30.10 -20.57 7.20
C GLU A 421 30.82 -21.71 6.46
N ALA A 422 30.85 -22.90 7.05
CA ALA A 422 31.44 -24.10 6.45
C ALA A 422 30.41 -24.93 5.66
N ILE A 423 29.11 -24.72 5.91
CA ILE A 423 28.00 -25.44 5.25
C ILE A 423 27.58 -24.75 3.96
N PHE A 424 27.58 -23.41 3.94
CA PHE A 424 27.17 -22.63 2.77
C PHE A 424 28.30 -21.74 2.26
N SER A 425 28.56 -21.81 0.96
CA SER A 425 29.44 -20.84 0.27
C SER A 425 28.86 -19.41 0.33
N CYS A 426 29.67 -18.39 0.04
CA CYS A 426 29.19 -16.99 -0.04
C CYS A 426 28.01 -16.84 -1.01
N ASN A 427 28.10 -17.47 -2.18
CA ASN A 427 27.06 -17.42 -3.21
C ASN A 427 25.78 -18.12 -2.76
N GLU A 428 25.89 -19.25 -2.05
CA GLU A 428 24.72 -19.96 -1.52
C GLU A 428 24.05 -19.20 -0.39
N ARG A 429 24.81 -18.49 0.45
CA ARG A 429 24.26 -17.61 1.49
C ARG A 429 23.45 -16.48 0.88
N GLU A 430 23.97 -15.81 -0.14
CA GLU A 430 23.23 -14.76 -0.86
C GLU A 430 21.99 -15.33 -1.57
N ALA A 431 22.13 -16.48 -2.23
CA ALA A 431 21.00 -17.17 -2.85
C ALA A 431 19.91 -17.56 -1.85
N PHE A 432 20.29 -18.01 -0.65
CA PHE A 432 19.36 -18.35 0.43
C PHE A 432 18.57 -17.11 0.88
N LEU A 433 19.25 -15.99 1.08
CA LEU A 433 18.61 -14.73 1.50
C LEU A 433 17.67 -14.17 0.44
N ASN A 434 18.12 -14.13 -0.81
CA ASN A 434 17.29 -13.65 -1.91
C ASN A 434 16.05 -14.55 -2.11
N THR A 435 16.24 -15.88 -2.04
CA THR A 435 15.12 -16.82 -2.15
C THR A 435 14.15 -16.69 -0.96
N THR A 436 14.66 -16.54 0.26
CA THR A 436 13.83 -16.37 1.47
C THR A 436 12.99 -15.10 1.41
N THR A 437 13.62 -13.97 1.10
CA THR A 437 12.93 -12.66 1.01
C THR A 437 11.92 -12.62 -0.13
N HIS A 438 12.23 -13.26 -1.27
CA HIS A 438 11.29 -13.42 -2.37
C HIS A 438 10.13 -14.34 -2.00
N VAL A 439 10.38 -15.45 -1.30
CA VAL A 439 9.31 -16.38 -0.86
C VAL A 439 8.34 -15.71 0.10
N LEU A 440 8.84 -14.95 1.08
CA LEU A 440 7.96 -14.21 1.99
C LEU A 440 7.12 -13.16 1.26
N TYR A 441 7.70 -12.50 0.26
CA TYR A 441 7.01 -11.52 -0.57
C TYR A 441 5.85 -12.16 -1.35
N ILE A 442 6.09 -13.27 -2.05
CA ILE A 442 5.02 -13.94 -2.82
C ILE A 442 3.95 -14.57 -1.91
N THR A 443 4.31 -15.06 -0.72
CA THR A 443 3.34 -15.67 0.19
C THR A 443 2.51 -14.62 0.90
N GLU A 444 3.09 -13.47 1.25
CA GLU A 444 2.35 -12.30 1.72
C GLU A 444 1.34 -11.85 0.66
N TYR A 445 1.78 -11.69 -0.59
CA TYR A 445 0.92 -11.29 -1.70
C TYR A 445 -0.25 -12.27 -1.89
N LEU A 446 0.04 -13.58 -1.91
CA LEU A 446 -0.96 -14.62 -2.06
C LEU A 446 -2.00 -14.58 -0.93
N VAL A 447 -1.55 -14.56 0.33
CA VAL A 447 -2.46 -14.61 1.49
C VAL A 447 -3.33 -13.35 1.56
N LEU A 448 -2.79 -12.19 1.21
CA LEU A 448 -3.54 -10.94 1.18
C LEU A 448 -4.63 -10.94 0.09
N VAL A 449 -4.34 -11.45 -1.11
CA VAL A 449 -5.33 -11.59 -2.20
C VAL A 449 -6.50 -12.46 -1.74
N GLU A 450 -6.19 -13.70 -1.30
CA GLU A 450 -7.19 -14.67 -0.85
C GLU A 450 -7.98 -14.14 0.36
N TYR A 451 -7.34 -13.39 1.25
CA TYR A 451 -8.02 -12.74 2.38
C TYR A 451 -9.04 -11.71 1.91
N THR A 452 -8.67 -10.83 0.97
CA THR A 452 -9.60 -9.82 0.45
C THR A 452 -10.75 -10.42 -0.33
N GLU A 453 -10.50 -11.46 -1.13
CA GLU A 453 -11.53 -12.16 -1.91
C GLU A 453 -12.49 -12.95 -1.01
N ALA A 454 -12.01 -13.51 0.11
CA ALA A 454 -12.88 -14.19 1.07
C ALA A 454 -13.69 -13.22 1.93
N VAL A 455 -13.06 -12.18 2.48
CA VAL A 455 -13.67 -11.33 3.52
C VAL A 455 -14.61 -10.27 2.95
N LEU A 456 -14.27 -9.64 1.82
CA LEU A 456 -15.05 -8.51 1.31
C LEU A 456 -16.47 -8.89 0.85
N PRO A 457 -16.72 -10.03 0.19
CA PRO A 457 -18.08 -10.42 -0.13
C PRO A 457 -18.94 -10.66 1.11
N MET A 458 -18.36 -11.19 2.20
CA MET A 458 -19.07 -11.34 3.48
C MET A 458 -19.41 -9.98 4.11
N VAL A 459 -18.49 -9.03 4.04
CA VAL A 459 -18.67 -7.66 4.53
C VAL A 459 -19.74 -6.92 3.70
N TYR A 460 -19.72 -7.09 2.38
CA TYR A 460 -20.72 -6.57 1.46
C TYR A 460 -22.12 -7.17 1.72
N ALA A 461 -22.20 -8.48 1.95
CA ALA A 461 -23.44 -9.17 2.30
C ALA A 461 -24.01 -8.67 3.63
N LEU A 462 -23.15 -8.50 4.64
CA LEU A 462 -23.54 -7.92 5.94
C LEU A 462 -24.09 -6.50 5.77
N TYR A 463 -23.40 -5.63 5.03
CA TYR A 463 -23.89 -4.29 4.74
C TYR A 463 -25.24 -4.31 4.02
N SER A 464 -25.40 -5.17 3.00
CA SER A 464 -26.66 -5.28 2.24
C SER A 464 -27.84 -5.65 3.12
N MET A 465 -27.65 -6.56 4.08
CA MET A 465 -28.66 -6.92 5.07
C MET A 465 -29.03 -5.76 5.98
N ILE A 466 -28.05 -4.96 6.41
CA ILE A 466 -28.30 -3.78 7.26
C ILE A 466 -29.00 -2.69 6.44
N ALA A 467 -28.49 -2.37 5.25
CA ALA A 467 -28.99 -1.33 4.37
C ALA A 467 -30.44 -1.56 3.93
N PHE A 468 -30.86 -2.82 3.80
CA PHE A 468 -32.26 -3.16 3.49
C PHE A 468 -33.26 -2.67 4.55
N HIS A 469 -32.82 -2.56 5.81
CA HIS A 469 -33.65 -2.08 6.92
C HIS A 469 -33.51 -0.57 7.19
N LEU A 470 -32.69 0.14 6.43
CA LEU A 470 -32.47 1.58 6.55
C LEU A 470 -33.43 2.38 5.65
N PRO A 471 -33.74 3.64 6.00
CA PRO A 471 -34.74 4.45 5.28
C PRO A 471 -34.42 4.65 3.79
N ASN A 472 -33.14 4.67 3.42
CA ASN A 472 -32.72 4.90 2.03
C ASN A 472 -32.81 3.66 1.13
N CYS A 473 -33.24 2.50 1.65
CA CYS A 473 -33.42 1.29 0.86
C CYS A 473 -34.28 1.52 -0.39
N THR A 474 -35.30 2.39 -0.28
CA THR A 474 -36.21 2.76 -1.38
C THR A 474 -35.52 3.46 -2.55
N TYR A 475 -34.39 4.11 -2.32
CA TYR A 475 -33.62 4.84 -3.36
C TYR A 475 -32.37 4.10 -3.79
N ASN A 476 -32.14 2.90 -3.28
CA ASN A 476 -31.00 2.09 -3.67
C ASN A 476 -31.45 1.14 -4.79
N LEU A 477 -30.96 1.36 -6.02
CA LEU A 477 -31.34 0.57 -7.20
C LEU A 477 -31.08 -0.94 -7.04
N SER A 478 -30.14 -1.30 -6.15
CA SER A 478 -29.81 -2.70 -5.85
C SER A 478 -30.80 -3.36 -4.88
N LEU A 479 -31.52 -2.58 -4.07
CA LEU A 479 -32.31 -3.07 -2.93
C LEU A 479 -33.80 -2.70 -3.00
N ALA A 480 -34.16 -1.59 -3.65
CA ALA A 480 -35.48 -0.96 -3.57
C ALA A 480 -36.66 -1.87 -3.95
N ASN A 481 -36.44 -2.80 -4.87
CA ASN A 481 -37.49 -3.69 -5.41
C ASN A 481 -37.37 -5.14 -4.94
N LEU A 482 -36.49 -5.45 -3.98
CA LEU A 482 -36.30 -6.82 -3.51
C LEU A 482 -37.29 -7.17 -2.40
N SER A 483 -37.94 -8.34 -2.53
CA SER A 483 -38.62 -8.97 -1.39
C SER A 483 -37.60 -9.49 -0.37
N LYS A 484 -38.04 -9.71 0.88
CA LYS A 484 -37.18 -10.32 1.93
C LYS A 484 -36.61 -11.68 1.50
N ASN A 485 -37.39 -12.47 0.75
CA ASN A 485 -36.97 -13.79 0.30
C ASN A 485 -35.93 -13.69 -0.83
N GLU A 486 -36.11 -12.75 -1.76
CA GLU A 486 -35.13 -12.50 -2.83
C GLU A 486 -33.83 -11.94 -2.25
N LEU A 487 -33.90 -11.03 -1.27
CA LEU A 487 -32.71 -10.54 -0.57
C LEU A 487 -31.92 -11.68 0.08
N LEU A 488 -32.60 -12.54 0.86
CA LEU A 488 -31.95 -13.68 1.51
C LEU A 488 -31.35 -14.65 0.49
N THR A 489 -32.03 -14.86 -0.63
CA THR A 489 -31.52 -15.69 -1.73
C THR A 489 -30.26 -15.08 -2.35
N ASN A 490 -30.29 -13.80 -2.69
CA ASN A 490 -29.14 -13.08 -3.28
C ASN A 490 -27.95 -13.04 -2.32
N VAL A 491 -28.21 -12.75 -1.04
CA VAL A 491 -27.20 -12.78 0.03
C VAL A 491 -26.63 -14.19 0.19
N SER A 492 -27.46 -15.24 0.10
CA SER A 492 -26.98 -16.63 0.17
C SER A 492 -26.00 -16.98 -0.94
N PHE A 493 -26.19 -16.47 -2.17
CA PHE A 493 -25.24 -16.67 -3.27
C PHE A 493 -23.90 -15.98 -3.00
N VAL A 494 -23.93 -14.75 -2.49
CA VAL A 494 -22.71 -14.00 -2.12
C VAL A 494 -21.98 -14.68 -0.95
N VAL A 495 -22.72 -15.16 0.06
CA VAL A 495 -22.14 -15.92 1.18
C VAL A 495 -21.59 -17.26 0.71
N ALA A 496 -22.28 -17.99 -0.16
CA ALA A 496 -21.77 -19.23 -0.74
C ALA A 496 -20.47 -19.01 -1.53
N TYR A 497 -20.41 -17.93 -2.32
CA TYR A 497 -19.19 -17.48 -2.99
C TYR A 497 -18.07 -17.18 -1.99
N SER A 498 -18.34 -16.38 -0.96
CA SER A 498 -17.39 -16.08 0.12
C SER A 498 -16.87 -17.33 0.84
N MET A 499 -17.71 -18.35 1.06
CA MET A 499 -17.30 -19.60 1.70
C MET A 499 -16.38 -20.44 0.83
N LEU A 500 -16.53 -20.39 -0.49
CA LEU A 500 -15.60 -21.02 -1.43
C LEU A 500 -14.22 -20.35 -1.37
N GLU A 501 -14.19 -19.01 -1.38
CA GLU A 501 -12.95 -18.23 -1.23
C GLU A 501 -12.33 -18.40 0.17
N LEU A 502 -13.13 -18.53 1.22
CA LEU A 502 -12.62 -18.86 2.54
C LEU A 502 -11.99 -20.25 2.55
N THR A 503 -12.54 -21.19 1.79
CA THR A 503 -11.98 -22.54 1.64
C THR A 503 -10.66 -22.51 0.88
N SER A 504 -10.54 -21.73 -0.22
CA SER A 504 -9.26 -21.56 -0.94
C SER A 504 -8.20 -20.92 -0.04
N LEU A 505 -8.56 -19.89 0.73
CA LEU A 505 -7.70 -19.27 1.73
C LEU A 505 -7.21 -20.27 2.78
N MET A 506 -8.11 -21.10 3.33
CA MET A 506 -7.74 -22.12 4.32
C MET A 506 -6.81 -23.19 3.71
N VAL A 507 -7.10 -23.64 2.50
CA VAL A 507 -6.23 -24.57 1.76
C VAL A 507 -4.86 -23.92 1.54
N ALA A 508 -4.80 -22.66 1.13
CA ALA A 508 -3.57 -21.91 0.97
C ALA A 508 -2.77 -21.85 2.27
N MET A 509 -3.43 -21.46 3.37
CA MET A 509 -2.78 -21.39 4.68
C MET A 509 -2.23 -22.74 5.14
N VAL A 510 -2.96 -23.83 4.94
CA VAL A 510 -2.53 -25.19 5.30
C VAL A 510 -1.35 -25.65 4.43
N VAL A 511 -1.43 -25.47 3.11
CA VAL A 511 -0.35 -25.82 2.18
C VAL A 511 0.90 -25.02 2.50
N LEU A 512 0.78 -23.70 2.64
CA LEU A 512 1.88 -22.83 2.98
C LEU A 512 2.48 -23.17 4.36
N LYS A 513 1.66 -23.44 5.38
CA LYS A 513 2.16 -23.86 6.71
C LYS A 513 2.94 -25.18 6.65
N ARG A 514 2.43 -26.17 5.91
CA ARG A 514 3.11 -27.48 5.73
C ARG A 514 4.42 -27.35 4.93
N VAL A 515 4.52 -26.35 4.06
CA VAL A 515 5.69 -26.17 3.20
C VAL A 515 6.73 -25.23 3.83
N LEU A 516 6.31 -24.12 4.43
CA LEU A 516 7.19 -23.10 5.02
C LEU A 516 7.55 -23.37 6.47
N GLY A 517 6.76 -24.17 7.20
CA GLY A 517 6.89 -24.31 8.64
C GLY A 517 6.53 -23.04 9.43
N ILE A 518 6.08 -21.97 8.75
CA ILE A 518 5.60 -20.72 9.33
C ILE A 518 4.10 -20.61 9.08
N SER A 519 3.36 -20.16 10.09
CA SER A 519 1.92 -19.92 9.95
C SER A 519 1.66 -18.64 9.13
N PRO A 520 1.04 -18.73 7.93
CA PRO A 520 0.81 -17.57 7.06
C PRO A 520 -0.14 -16.53 7.66
N VAL A 521 -0.93 -16.92 8.67
CA VAL A 521 -1.76 -16.01 9.47
C VAL A 521 -0.91 -14.92 10.13
N HIS A 522 0.35 -15.21 10.47
CA HIS A 522 1.27 -14.21 11.01
C HIS A 522 1.65 -13.17 9.95
N GLN A 523 1.80 -13.57 8.68
CA GLN A 523 2.07 -12.62 7.59
C GLN A 523 0.85 -11.70 7.38
N LEU A 524 -0.34 -12.29 7.40
CA LEU A 524 -1.58 -11.52 7.28
C LEU A 524 -1.72 -10.50 8.42
N GLY A 525 -1.66 -10.96 9.67
CA GLY A 525 -1.73 -10.07 10.84
C GLY A 525 -0.61 -9.02 10.85
N PHE A 526 0.61 -9.40 10.44
CA PHE A 526 1.73 -8.47 10.32
C PHE A 526 1.41 -7.31 9.38
N VAL A 527 0.85 -7.57 8.19
CA VAL A 527 0.48 -6.50 7.25
C VAL A 527 -0.68 -5.68 7.81
N LEU A 528 -1.74 -6.34 8.28
CA LEU A 528 -2.94 -5.67 8.78
C LEU A 528 -2.65 -4.75 9.97
N GLU A 529 -1.72 -5.11 10.85
CA GLU A 529 -1.34 -4.26 12.00
C GLU A 529 -0.25 -3.24 11.65
N THR A 530 0.81 -3.63 10.93
CA THR A 530 1.92 -2.70 10.64
C THR A 530 1.57 -1.63 9.62
N GLN A 531 0.60 -1.91 8.75
CA GLN A 531 0.11 -0.99 7.72
C GLN A 531 -1.37 -0.62 7.94
N ALA A 532 -1.86 -0.76 9.18
CA ALA A 532 -3.26 -0.56 9.55
C ALA A 532 -3.85 0.76 9.03
N THR A 533 -3.13 1.88 9.17
CA THR A 533 -3.65 3.18 8.73
C THR A 533 -3.88 3.23 7.21
N MET A 534 -2.96 2.66 6.43
CA MET A 534 -3.06 2.61 4.97
C MET A 534 -4.16 1.64 4.53
N VAL A 535 -4.23 0.47 5.16
CA VAL A 535 -5.25 -0.54 4.93
C VAL A 535 -6.65 0.01 5.21
N GLN A 536 -6.87 0.59 6.40
CA GLN A 536 -8.15 1.17 6.79
C GLN A 536 -8.57 2.31 5.87
N SER A 537 -7.65 3.20 5.52
CA SER A 537 -7.96 4.32 4.61
C SER A 537 -8.46 3.83 3.24
N LYS A 538 -7.86 2.77 2.68
CA LYS A 538 -8.27 2.18 1.40
C LYS A 538 -9.59 1.41 1.52
N LEU A 539 -9.76 0.60 2.57
CA LEU A 539 -10.99 -0.15 2.81
C LEU A 539 -12.18 0.80 2.98
N MET A 540 -12.06 1.81 3.84
CA MET A 540 -13.12 2.79 4.06
C MET A 540 -13.43 3.57 2.78
N LEU A 541 -12.41 4.03 2.06
CA LEU A 541 -12.58 4.74 0.80
C LEU A 541 -13.33 3.91 -0.25
N TRP A 542 -12.85 2.69 -0.54
CA TRP A 542 -13.47 1.87 -1.58
C TRP A 542 -14.85 1.38 -1.20
N PHE A 543 -15.04 0.98 0.06
CA PHE A 543 -16.32 0.50 0.53
C PHE A 543 -17.38 1.61 0.48
N VAL A 544 -17.09 2.79 1.06
CA VAL A 544 -18.02 3.92 1.04
C VAL A 544 -18.30 4.37 -0.38
N TYR A 545 -17.27 4.47 -1.25
CA TYR A 545 -17.47 4.83 -2.65
C TYR A 545 -18.41 3.86 -3.36
N VAL A 546 -18.13 2.55 -3.31
CA VAL A 546 -18.92 1.54 -4.02
C VAL A 546 -20.35 1.48 -3.49
N MET A 547 -20.57 1.64 -2.19
CA MET A 547 -21.93 1.62 -1.62
C MET A 547 -22.78 2.83 -2.02
N GLN A 548 -22.17 3.97 -2.38
CA GLN A 548 -22.93 5.12 -2.88
C GLN A 548 -23.31 5.00 -4.36
N VAL A 549 -22.61 4.16 -5.15
CA VAL A 549 -22.85 4.05 -6.60
C VAL A 549 -24.31 3.67 -6.93
N PRO A 550 -24.97 2.70 -6.26
CA PRO A 550 -26.34 2.31 -6.61
C PRO A 550 -27.45 3.29 -6.20
N LEU A 551 -27.12 4.40 -5.56
CA LEU A 551 -28.11 5.36 -5.09
C LEU A 551 -28.71 6.17 -6.25
N GLU A 552 -30.04 6.30 -6.30
CA GLU A 552 -30.74 7.05 -7.35
C GLU A 552 -30.29 8.51 -7.45
N HIS A 553 -30.05 9.18 -6.32
CA HIS A 553 -29.56 10.57 -6.28
C HIS A 553 -28.20 10.75 -6.95
N VAL A 554 -27.42 9.67 -7.10
CA VAL A 554 -26.13 9.68 -7.80
C VAL A 554 -26.31 9.56 -9.32
N GLY A 555 -27.51 9.23 -9.81
CA GLY A 555 -27.82 9.18 -11.23
C GLY A 555 -27.14 8.02 -11.96
N THR A 556 -26.92 6.90 -11.27
CA THR A 556 -26.32 5.70 -11.85
C THR A 556 -27.39 4.82 -12.52
N ASP A 557 -27.99 5.30 -13.61
CA ASP A 557 -28.83 4.48 -14.47
C ASP A 557 -28.07 4.10 -15.75
N PHE A 558 -27.56 2.87 -15.78
CA PHE A 558 -26.83 2.32 -16.91
C PHE A 558 -27.71 2.06 -18.14
N SER A 559 -29.05 2.12 -18.03
CA SER A 559 -29.94 2.05 -19.19
C SER A 559 -30.06 3.38 -19.94
N PHE A 560 -29.53 4.47 -19.37
CA PHE A 560 -29.71 5.85 -19.84
C PHE A 560 -31.19 6.29 -19.96
N LYS A 561 -32.13 5.57 -19.36
CA LYS A 561 -33.57 5.88 -19.36
C LYS A 561 -33.93 6.74 -18.15
N PHE A 562 -33.30 7.89 -18.05
CA PHE A 562 -33.62 8.84 -16.99
C PHE A 562 -35.06 9.32 -17.15
N LYS A 563 -35.87 9.21 -16.09
CA LYS A 563 -37.30 9.60 -16.11
C LYS A 563 -37.51 11.02 -16.66
N TRP A 564 -36.64 11.96 -16.31
CA TRP A 564 -36.71 13.35 -16.78
C TRP A 564 -36.38 13.54 -18.26
N ALA A 565 -35.59 12.65 -18.87
CA ALA A 565 -35.25 12.74 -20.30
C ALA A 565 -36.44 12.33 -21.19
N HIS A 566 -37.36 11.52 -20.65
CA HIS A 566 -38.59 11.12 -21.35
C HIS A 566 -39.71 12.16 -21.22
N THR A 567 -39.82 12.89 -20.11
CA THR A 567 -40.79 13.98 -19.96
C THR A 567 -40.44 15.20 -20.80
N ALA A 568 -39.15 15.55 -20.96
CA ALA A 568 -38.73 16.67 -21.82
C ALA A 568 -39.07 16.46 -23.31
N HIS A 569 -39.13 15.21 -23.78
CA HIS A 569 -39.59 14.88 -25.12
C HIS A 569 -41.11 15.01 -25.28
N GLN A 570 -41.89 14.76 -24.23
CA GLN A 570 -43.35 14.94 -24.27
C GLN A 570 -43.77 16.42 -24.19
N GLU A 571 -43.01 17.26 -23.48
CA GLU A 571 -43.27 18.70 -23.40
C GLU A 571 -42.76 19.49 -24.61
N SER A 572 -41.89 18.92 -25.45
CA SER A 572 -41.41 19.56 -26.69
C SER A 572 -42.24 19.20 -27.94
N GLU A 573 -43.14 18.23 -27.82
CA GLU A 573 -44.11 17.85 -28.87
C GLU A 573 -45.51 18.46 -28.65
N THR A 574 -45.71 19.22 -27.55
CA THR A 574 -46.90 20.03 -27.25
C THR A 574 -46.58 21.51 -27.34
#